data_AF-A0A5S3V0Y9-F1
#
_entry.id   AF-A0A5S3V0Y9-F1
#
_cell.length_a   1.000
_cell.length_b   1.000
_cell.length_c   1.000
_cell.angle_alpha   90.00
_cell.angle_beta   90.00
_cell.angle_gamma   90.00
#
_symmetry.space_group_name_H-M   'P 1'
#
loop_
_entity.id
_entity.type
_entity.pdbx_description
1 polymer ?
#
loop_
_entity_poly.entity_id
_entity_poly.type
_entity_poly.pdbx_seq_one_letter_code
_entity_poly.pdbx_strand_id
1 'polypeptide(L)'
;MELLINTYIAEITAVSTIAIFMAMLPGADFIMVTRTSISNGRLAGLYMSIGMSLSVCIHASYSIAGLAVIIANSAWLFLAIKYLGSAYLIYLAWQLLTTPKKLSNDQSNQTTQMSTFKALRTGFACNILNPKTSIFFMSIFTQVVSVDTPLVMEVSYGLIIVLAHFVWYTSVTLILSQQNILPSFNRQKQKIDKIAGVILMIIAIKLTLVSHP
;
A
#
# COMPACT_ATOMS: atom_id res chain seq x y z
N MET A 1 -20.65 -17.44 -9.38
CA MET A 1 -19.88 -16.23 -9.00
C MET A 1 -20.24 -15.79 -7.59
N GLU A 2 -21.53 -15.61 -7.25
CA GLU A 2 -21.97 -15.31 -5.88
C GLU A 2 -21.48 -16.32 -4.83
N LEU A 3 -21.54 -17.62 -5.14
CA LEU A 3 -21.09 -18.66 -4.20
C LEU A 3 -19.60 -18.53 -3.84
N LEU A 4 -18.76 -18.20 -4.83
CA LEU A 4 -17.33 -17.94 -4.61
C LEU A 4 -17.12 -16.66 -3.78
N ILE A 5 -17.84 -15.57 -4.08
CA ILE A 5 -17.73 -14.31 -3.33
C ILE A 5 -18.10 -14.54 -1.86
N ASN A 6 -19.17 -15.29 -1.59
CA ASN A 6 -19.59 -15.59 -0.23
C ASN A 6 -18.57 -16.45 0.52
N THR A 7 -17.94 -17.42 -0.15
CA THR A 7 -16.88 -18.24 0.46
C THR A 7 -15.67 -17.41 0.87
N TYR A 8 -15.25 -16.45 0.03
CA TYR A 8 -14.03 -15.66 0.25
C TYR A 8 -14.29 -14.24 0.79
N ILE A 9 -15.49 -13.96 1.29
CA ILE A 9 -15.88 -12.60 1.72
C ILE A 9 -14.99 -12.06 2.83
N ALA A 10 -14.50 -12.93 3.73
CA ALA A 10 -13.59 -12.56 4.80
C ALA A 10 -12.23 -12.13 4.25
N GLU A 11 -11.68 -12.87 3.28
CA GLU A 11 -10.42 -12.52 2.61
C GLU A 11 -10.56 -11.21 1.85
N ILE A 12 -11.63 -11.05 1.06
CA ILE A 12 -11.93 -9.81 0.31
C ILE A 12 -11.99 -8.62 1.27
N THR A 13 -12.75 -8.74 2.36
CA THR A 13 -12.91 -7.67 3.35
C THR A 13 -11.58 -7.31 4.02
N ALA A 14 -10.78 -8.32 4.38
CA ALA A 14 -9.46 -8.13 4.96
C ALA A 14 -8.51 -7.45 3.98
N VAL A 15 -8.37 -7.97 2.76
CA VAL A 15 -7.53 -7.38 1.70
C VAL A 15 -7.95 -5.94 1.42
N SER A 16 -9.25 -5.67 1.20
CA SER A 16 -9.73 -4.31 0.93
C SER A 16 -9.39 -3.35 2.06
N THR A 17 -9.65 -3.75 3.31
CA THR A 17 -9.41 -2.90 4.48
C THR A 17 -7.93 -2.60 4.64
N ILE A 18 -7.08 -3.63 4.58
CA ILE A 18 -5.62 -3.47 4.69
C ILE A 18 -5.09 -2.64 3.53
N ALA A 19 -5.55 -2.87 2.29
CA ALA A 19 -5.11 -2.15 1.10
C ALA A 19 -5.39 -0.65 1.20
N ILE A 20 -6.57 -0.26 1.68
CA ILE A 20 -6.96 1.15 1.87
C ILE A 20 -6.05 1.80 2.91
N PHE A 21 -5.89 1.18 4.08
CA PHE A 21 -5.05 1.74 5.14
C PHE A 21 -3.57 1.78 4.78
N MET A 22 -3.09 0.80 4.02
CA MET A 22 -1.72 0.81 3.53
C MET A 22 -1.50 1.90 2.50
N ALA A 23 -2.41 2.09 1.55
CA ALA A 23 -2.29 3.16 0.57
C ALA A 23 -2.19 4.52 1.30
N MET A 24 -2.98 4.69 2.38
CA MET A 24 -2.96 5.88 3.24
C MET A 24 -1.70 6.03 4.09
N LEU A 25 -0.96 4.94 4.34
CA LEU A 25 0.22 4.92 5.21
C LEU A 25 1.34 5.79 4.62
N PRO A 26 1.67 6.94 5.21
CA PRO A 26 2.72 7.82 4.69
C PRO A 26 4.06 7.07 4.54
N GLY A 27 4.71 7.26 3.39
CA GLY A 27 5.97 6.66 3.03
C GLY A 27 6.74 7.52 2.02
N ALA A 28 7.80 6.98 1.45
CA ALA A 28 8.58 7.65 0.41
C ALA A 28 7.73 7.99 -0.82
N ASP A 29 6.84 7.08 -1.19
CA ASP A 29 5.81 7.24 -2.22
C ASP A 29 4.88 8.43 -1.96
N PHE A 30 4.24 8.48 -0.78
CA PHE A 30 3.36 9.58 -0.39
C PHE A 30 4.07 10.93 -0.42
N ILE A 31 5.30 11.00 0.12
CA ILE A 31 6.10 12.24 0.13
C ILE A 31 6.42 12.67 -1.30
N MET A 32 6.80 11.73 -2.15
CA MET A 32 7.21 12.00 -3.52
C MET A 32 6.04 12.49 -4.38
N VAL A 33 4.89 11.81 -4.34
CA VAL A 33 3.70 12.23 -5.09
C VAL A 33 3.18 13.58 -4.60
N THR A 34 3.22 13.83 -3.29
CA THR A 34 2.84 15.13 -2.70
C THR A 34 3.77 16.24 -3.20
N ARG A 35 5.09 16.03 -3.11
CA ARG A 35 6.09 17.00 -3.57
C ARG A 35 5.93 17.32 -5.06
N THR A 36 5.80 16.30 -5.91
CA THR A 36 5.61 16.49 -7.35
C THR A 36 4.29 17.18 -7.66
N SER A 37 3.20 16.86 -6.96
CA SER A 37 1.90 17.49 -7.15
C SER A 37 1.88 18.98 -6.78
N ILE A 38 2.68 19.37 -5.79
CA ILE A 38 2.83 20.76 -5.32
C ILE A 38 3.81 21.53 -6.18
N SER A 39 5.01 21.00 -6.39
CA SER A 39 6.12 21.71 -7.04
C SER A 39 6.09 21.65 -8.56
N ASN A 40 5.49 20.61 -9.14
CA ASN A 40 5.44 20.39 -10.59
C ASN A 40 4.03 20.36 -11.17
N GLY A 41 3.01 20.55 -10.31
CA GLY A 41 1.60 20.66 -10.69
C GLY A 41 0.88 19.33 -10.86
N ARG A 42 -0.44 19.44 -11.04
CA ARG A 42 -1.39 18.32 -11.10
C ARG A 42 -1.04 17.28 -12.16
N LEU A 43 -0.65 17.71 -13.36
CA LEU A 43 -0.36 16.78 -14.45
C LEU A 43 0.85 15.90 -14.14
N ALA A 44 1.95 16.48 -13.63
CA ALA A 44 3.11 15.71 -13.22
C ALA A 44 2.78 14.74 -12.07
N GLY A 45 1.98 15.16 -11.08
CA GLY A 45 1.51 14.29 -10.00
C GLY A 45 0.67 13.10 -10.48
N LEU A 46 -0.19 13.30 -11.50
CA LEU A 46 -1.01 12.23 -12.06
C LEU A 46 -0.16 11.18 -12.78
N TYR A 47 0.80 11.61 -13.60
CA TYR A 47 1.72 10.69 -14.26
C TYR A 47 2.61 9.95 -13.26
N MET A 48 3.03 10.61 -12.18
CA MET A 48 3.73 9.94 -11.08
C MET A 48 2.86 8.90 -10.39
N SER A 49 1.58 9.20 -10.13
CA SER A 49 0.61 8.27 -9.55
C SER A 49 0.39 7.03 -10.44
N ILE A 50 0.32 7.23 -11.77
CA ILE A 50 0.29 6.14 -12.76
C ILE A 50 1.54 5.29 -12.64
N GLY A 51 2.73 5.91 -12.63
CA GLY A 51 4.00 5.19 -12.47
C GLY A 51 4.06 4.34 -11.20
N MET A 52 3.65 4.90 -10.06
CA MET A 52 3.55 4.15 -8.79
C MET A 52 2.57 2.97 -8.92
N SER A 53 1.42 3.18 -9.55
CA SER A 53 0.40 2.13 -9.71
C SER A 53 0.86 1.00 -10.62
N LEU A 54 1.62 1.29 -11.69
CA LEU A 54 2.27 0.26 -12.50
C LEU A 54 3.24 -0.59 -11.69
N SER A 55 4.01 0.02 -10.80
CA SER A 55 4.90 -0.71 -9.89
C SER A 55 4.11 -1.63 -8.95
N VAL A 56 3.00 -1.14 -8.39
CA VAL A 56 2.09 -1.93 -7.55
C VAL A 56 1.54 -3.16 -8.30
N CYS A 57 1.29 -3.07 -9.61
CA CYS A 57 0.94 -4.25 -10.43
C CYS A 57 2.06 -5.30 -10.49
N ILE A 58 3.33 -4.86 -10.55
CA ILE A 58 4.48 -5.77 -10.52
C ILE A 58 4.59 -6.44 -9.15
N HIS A 59 4.40 -5.68 -8.07
CA HIS A 59 4.38 -6.23 -6.71
C HIS A 59 3.28 -7.29 -6.53
N ALA A 60 2.07 -7.00 -7.00
CA ALA A 60 0.97 -7.97 -6.97
C ALA A 60 1.33 -9.25 -7.76
N SER A 61 1.85 -9.09 -8.98
CA SER A 61 2.16 -10.20 -9.88
C SER A 61 3.18 -11.17 -9.27
N TYR A 62 4.31 -10.68 -8.75
CA TYR A 62 5.30 -11.57 -8.17
C TYR A 62 4.86 -12.12 -6.81
N SER A 63 4.02 -11.42 -6.05
CA SER A 63 3.52 -11.96 -4.77
C SER A 63 2.55 -13.11 -4.98
N ILE A 64 1.68 -13.01 -5.99
CA ILE A 64 0.81 -14.13 -6.42
C ILE A 64 1.67 -15.31 -6.88
N ALA A 65 2.59 -15.08 -7.83
CA ALA A 65 3.45 -16.14 -8.35
C ALA A 65 4.37 -16.75 -7.27
N GLY A 66 4.96 -15.90 -6.42
CA GLY A 66 5.86 -16.28 -5.35
C GLY A 66 5.15 -17.07 -4.25
N LEU A 67 3.92 -16.72 -3.90
CA LEU A 67 3.10 -17.47 -2.95
C LEU A 67 2.91 -18.92 -3.41
N ALA A 68 2.52 -19.12 -4.67
CA ALA A 68 2.34 -20.45 -5.25
C ALA A 68 3.64 -21.29 -5.20
N VAL A 69 4.79 -20.68 -5.51
CA VAL A 69 6.09 -21.34 -5.43
C VAL A 69 6.46 -21.69 -3.98
N ILE A 70 6.25 -20.79 -3.02
CA ILE A 70 6.57 -21.01 -1.61
C ILE A 70 5.76 -22.19 -1.06
N ILE A 71 4.44 -22.21 -1.32
CA ILE A 71 3.53 -23.27 -0.88
C ILE A 71 3.95 -24.62 -1.47
N ALA A 72 4.29 -24.66 -2.76
CA ALA A 72 4.62 -25.90 -3.45
C ALA A 72 5.95 -26.53 -2.99
N ASN A 73 6.89 -25.72 -2.47
CA ASN A 73 8.27 -26.18 -2.20
C ASN A 73 8.57 -26.43 -0.72
N SER A 74 7.97 -25.70 0.23
CA SER A 74 8.26 -25.93 1.66
C SER A 74 7.22 -25.31 2.61
N ALA A 75 6.56 -26.17 3.38
CA ALA A 75 5.66 -25.75 4.46
C ALA A 75 6.38 -24.91 5.54
N TRP A 76 7.65 -25.21 5.82
CA TRP A 76 8.44 -24.44 6.79
C TRP A 76 8.76 -23.03 6.27
N LEU A 77 9.10 -22.90 4.99
CA LEU A 77 9.33 -21.60 4.35
C LEU A 77 8.05 -20.76 4.32
N PHE A 78 6.91 -21.38 4.00
CA PHE A 78 5.61 -20.73 4.06
C PHE A 78 5.33 -20.19 5.47
N LEU A 79 5.52 -21.02 6.51
CA LEU A 79 5.29 -20.63 7.89
C LEU A 79 6.23 -19.50 8.35
N ALA A 80 7.51 -19.57 7.98
CA ALA A 80 8.48 -18.52 8.28
C ALA A 80 8.09 -17.17 7.66
N ILE A 81 7.73 -17.17 6.37
CA ILE A 81 7.30 -15.95 5.67
C ILE A 81 5.96 -15.44 6.22
N LYS A 82 5.04 -16.32 6.60
CA LYS A 82 3.77 -15.96 7.26
C LYS A 82 4.02 -15.20 8.56
N TYR A 83 4.86 -15.73 9.45
CA TYR A 83 5.20 -15.06 10.72
C TYR A 83 5.97 -13.75 10.50
N LEU A 84 6.93 -13.73 9.58
CA LEU A 84 7.66 -12.50 9.22
C LEU A 84 6.73 -11.42 8.67
N GLY A 85 5.78 -11.80 7.81
CA GLY A 85 4.79 -10.89 7.28
C GLY A 85 3.86 -10.33 8.38
N SER A 86 3.49 -11.17 9.35
CA SER A 86 2.65 -10.75 10.47
C SER A 86 3.38 -9.78 11.39
N ALA A 87 4.63 -10.08 11.75
CA ALA A 87 5.50 -9.17 12.48
C ALA A 87 5.68 -7.84 11.74
N TYR A 88 5.75 -7.87 10.41
CA TYR A 88 5.85 -6.68 9.59
C TYR A 88 4.58 -5.82 9.60
N LEU A 89 3.39 -6.42 9.48
CA LEU A 89 2.12 -5.67 9.60
C LEU A 89 1.96 -5.05 10.99
N ILE A 90 2.35 -5.75 12.05
CA ILE A 90 2.40 -5.23 13.43
C ILE A 90 3.36 -4.05 13.51
N TYR A 91 4.56 -4.17 12.92
CA TYR A 91 5.53 -3.08 12.86
C TYR A 91 4.99 -1.84 12.13
N LEU A 92 4.30 -2.02 10.99
CA LEU A 92 3.68 -0.92 10.26
C LEU A 92 2.55 -0.26 11.06
N ALA A 93 1.71 -1.06 11.72
CA ALA A 93 0.69 -0.56 12.62
C ALA A 93 1.28 0.21 13.80
N TRP A 94 2.36 -0.28 14.39
CA TRP A 94 3.10 0.42 15.44
C TRP A 94 3.69 1.75 14.94
N GLN A 95 4.26 1.76 13.74
CA GLN A 95 4.79 2.97 13.11
C GLN A 95 3.69 4.03 12.95
N LEU A 96 2.50 3.65 12.50
CA LEU A 96 1.33 4.53 12.41
C LEU A 96 0.93 5.16 13.75
N LEU A 97 0.99 4.38 14.83
CA LEU A 97 0.60 4.82 16.17
C LEU A 97 1.65 5.75 16.81
N THR A 98 2.93 5.56 16.47
CA THR A 98 4.07 6.22 17.13
C THR A 98 4.72 7.33 16.30
N THR A 99 4.37 7.48 15.02
CA THR A 99 5.00 8.50 14.16
C THR A 99 4.77 9.92 14.72
N PRO A 100 5.85 10.64 15.11
CA PRO A 100 5.72 11.98 15.67
C PRO A 100 5.31 13.00 14.59
N LYS A 101 4.76 14.13 15.05
CA LYS A 101 4.34 15.24 14.17
C LYS A 101 5.57 15.89 13.52
N LYS A 102 6.06 15.36 12.40
CA LYS A 102 6.97 16.16 11.56
C LYS A 102 6.14 17.18 10.79
N LEU A 103 6.22 18.42 11.24
CA LEU A 103 5.90 19.60 10.43
C LEU A 103 6.97 19.65 9.34
N SER A 104 6.65 19.14 8.14
CA SER A 104 7.51 19.32 6.98
C SER A 104 7.52 20.82 6.63
N ASN A 105 8.57 21.51 7.03
CA ASN A 105 8.76 22.94 6.83
C ASN A 105 9.74 23.27 5.68
N ASP A 106 10.02 22.31 4.80
CA ASP A 106 10.92 22.53 3.66
C ASP A 106 10.14 22.92 2.41
N GLN A 107 9.71 24.18 2.37
CA GLN A 107 9.49 24.88 1.11
C GLN A 107 10.83 25.46 0.63
N SER A 108 11.75 24.61 0.15
CA SER A 108 12.94 25.09 -0.57
C SER A 108 12.65 25.10 -2.07
N ASN A 109 12.49 26.32 -2.58
CA ASN A 109 12.37 26.70 -3.97
C ASN A 109 13.42 26.03 -4.86
N GLN A 110 12.98 25.32 -5.91
CA GLN A 110 13.55 25.35 -7.26
C GLN A 110 12.62 24.57 -8.22
N THR A 111 11.80 25.32 -8.94
CA THR A 111 10.87 24.84 -9.97
C THR A 111 11.63 24.57 -11.27
N THR A 112 12.27 23.41 -11.38
CA THR A 112 12.49 22.84 -12.71
C THR A 112 11.21 22.11 -13.12
N GLN A 113 10.62 22.50 -14.25
CA GLN A 113 9.44 21.81 -14.78
C GLN A 113 9.80 20.33 -15.03
N MET A 114 9.16 19.43 -14.29
CA MET A 114 9.32 18.00 -14.51
C MET A 114 8.41 17.58 -15.67
N SER A 115 8.99 16.97 -16.71
CA SER A 115 8.22 16.34 -17.78
C SER A 115 7.35 15.20 -17.22
N THR A 116 6.16 15.00 -17.80
CA THR A 116 5.21 13.94 -17.44
C THR A 116 5.84 12.54 -17.49
N PHE A 117 6.65 12.27 -18.52
CA PHE A 117 7.36 11.00 -18.64
C PHE A 117 8.40 10.80 -17.53
N LYS A 118 9.10 11.87 -17.16
CA LYS A 118 10.05 11.84 -16.02
C LYS A 118 9.29 11.57 -14.72
N ALA A 119 8.16 12.23 -14.49
CA ALA A 119 7.33 12.01 -13.31
C ALA A 119 6.84 10.56 -13.21
N LEU A 120 6.38 9.98 -14.32
CA LEU A 120 5.98 8.57 -14.39
C LEU A 120 7.12 7.63 -14.04
N ARG A 121 8.28 7.76 -14.71
CA ARG A 121 9.46 6.91 -14.44
C ARG A 121 9.92 7.03 -13.00
N THR A 122 9.93 8.25 -12.47
CA THR A 122 10.33 8.52 -11.10
C THR A 122 9.34 7.91 -10.10
N GLY A 123 8.03 8.00 -10.34
CA GLY A 123 7.01 7.35 -9.53
C GLY A 123 7.14 5.83 -9.53
N PHE A 124 7.33 5.23 -10.72
CA PHE A 124 7.57 3.81 -10.86
C PHE A 124 8.81 3.36 -10.09
N ALA A 125 9.95 4.04 -10.31
CA ALA A 125 11.21 3.72 -9.64
C ALA A 125 11.13 3.89 -8.12
N CYS A 126 10.44 4.94 -7.65
CA CYS A 126 10.23 5.18 -6.22
C CYS A 126 9.48 4.04 -5.55
N ASN A 127 8.41 3.55 -6.17
CA ASN A 127 7.58 2.51 -5.58
C ASN A 127 8.21 1.12 -5.74
N ILE A 128 8.81 0.78 -6.90
CA ILE A 128 9.34 -0.57 -7.17
C ILE A 128 10.56 -0.88 -6.31
N LEU A 129 11.36 0.15 -6.01
CA LEU A 129 12.52 0.06 -5.14
C LEU A 129 12.16 0.27 -3.66
N ASN A 130 10.87 0.44 -3.33
CA ASN A 130 10.44 0.66 -1.97
C ASN A 130 10.35 -0.70 -1.23
N PRO A 131 11.30 -1.02 -0.32
CA PRO A 131 11.23 -2.28 0.42
C PRO A 131 9.96 -2.38 1.25
N LYS A 132 9.36 -1.25 1.65
CA LYS A 132 8.09 -1.22 2.37
C LYS A 132 6.96 -1.83 1.55
N THR A 133 6.85 -1.42 0.28
CA THR A 133 5.83 -1.93 -0.65
C THR A 133 6.05 -3.41 -0.91
N SER A 134 7.29 -3.82 -1.16
CA SER A 134 7.58 -5.22 -1.48
C SER A 134 7.24 -6.18 -0.36
N ILE A 135 7.66 -5.85 0.87
CA ILE A 135 7.41 -6.68 2.05
C ILE A 135 5.92 -6.69 2.38
N PHE A 136 5.23 -5.55 2.23
CA PHE A 136 3.79 -5.47 2.42
C PHE A 136 3.00 -6.44 1.52
N PHE A 137 3.31 -6.44 0.22
CA PHE A 137 2.64 -7.32 -0.74
C PHE A 137 2.83 -8.79 -0.37
N MET A 138 4.08 -9.19 -0.08
CA MET A 138 4.35 -10.54 0.42
C MET A 138 3.58 -10.84 1.71
N SER A 139 3.51 -9.88 2.63
CA SER A 139 2.86 -10.06 3.94
C SER A 139 1.36 -10.23 3.85
N ILE A 140 0.66 -9.49 2.97
CA ILE A 140 -0.78 -9.67 2.77
C ILE A 140 -1.04 -11.03 2.14
N PHE A 141 -0.36 -11.34 1.04
CA PHE A 141 -0.63 -12.56 0.30
C PHE A 141 -0.37 -13.80 1.16
N THR A 142 0.66 -13.81 2.01
CA THR A 142 0.92 -14.96 2.89
C THR A 142 -0.01 -15.04 4.12
N GLN A 143 -0.63 -13.94 4.54
CA GLN A 143 -1.48 -13.92 5.73
C GLN A 143 -2.97 -14.06 5.43
N VAL A 144 -3.43 -13.52 4.31
CA VAL A 144 -4.86 -13.40 4.01
C VAL A 144 -5.32 -14.45 3.00
N VAL A 145 -4.42 -14.92 2.12
CA VAL A 145 -4.77 -15.87 1.07
C VAL A 145 -4.56 -17.30 1.58
N SER A 146 -5.62 -18.11 1.50
CA SER A 146 -5.56 -19.54 1.81
C SER A 146 -4.87 -20.32 0.68
N VAL A 147 -4.28 -21.47 1.01
CA VAL A 147 -3.70 -22.40 0.03
C VAL A 147 -4.74 -22.89 -0.98
N ASP A 148 -6.01 -22.97 -0.57
CA ASP A 148 -7.13 -23.40 -1.41
C ASP A 148 -7.80 -22.24 -2.17
N THR A 149 -7.28 -21.02 -2.05
CA THR A 149 -7.85 -19.86 -2.75
C THR A 149 -7.55 -19.99 -4.25
N PRO A 150 -8.57 -19.97 -5.13
CA PRO A 150 -8.35 -20.11 -6.56
C PRO A 150 -7.68 -18.87 -7.13
N LEU A 151 -6.85 -19.05 -8.16
CA LEU A 151 -6.09 -17.98 -8.82
C LEU A 151 -6.96 -16.76 -9.21
N VAL A 152 -8.21 -16.97 -9.62
CA VAL A 152 -9.14 -15.88 -9.96
C VAL A 152 -9.39 -14.94 -8.77
N MET A 153 -9.45 -15.48 -7.54
CA MET A 153 -9.61 -14.68 -6.33
C MET A 153 -8.30 -13.99 -5.96
N GLU A 154 -7.16 -14.67 -6.06
CA GLU A 154 -5.85 -14.03 -5.83
C GLU A 154 -5.60 -12.83 -6.76
N VAL A 155 -5.94 -12.97 -8.05
CA VAL A 155 -5.87 -11.89 -9.02
C VAL A 155 -6.84 -10.76 -8.64
N SER A 156 -8.05 -11.09 -8.18
CA SER A 156 -9.00 -10.08 -7.71
C SER A 156 -8.46 -9.29 -6.50
N TYR A 157 -7.74 -9.94 -5.59
CA TYR A 157 -7.09 -9.30 -4.45
C TYR A 157 -5.98 -8.34 -4.89
N GLY A 158 -5.14 -8.79 -5.84
CA GLY A 158 -4.14 -7.95 -6.48
C GLY A 158 -4.77 -6.70 -7.11
N LEU A 159 -5.88 -6.86 -7.84
CA LEU A 159 -6.61 -5.76 -8.45
C LEU A 159 -7.20 -4.79 -7.42
N ILE A 160 -7.78 -5.29 -6.32
CA ILE A 160 -8.27 -4.46 -5.21
C ILE A 160 -7.14 -3.59 -4.67
N ILE A 161 -5.96 -4.18 -4.42
CA ILE A 161 -4.82 -3.44 -3.88
C ILE A 161 -4.32 -2.38 -4.87
N VAL A 162 -4.19 -2.74 -6.16
CA VAL A 162 -3.78 -1.83 -7.23
C VAL A 162 -4.75 -0.66 -7.34
N LEU A 163 -6.05 -0.92 -7.36
CA LEU A 163 -7.08 0.11 -7.46
C LEU A 163 -7.08 1.02 -6.24
N ALA A 164 -6.97 0.47 -5.02
CA ALA A 164 -6.88 1.27 -3.80
C ALA A 164 -5.69 2.24 -3.84
N HIS A 165 -4.51 1.78 -4.28
CA HIS A 165 -3.33 2.64 -4.42
C HIS A 165 -3.49 3.68 -5.52
N PHE A 166 -4.02 3.29 -6.68
CA PHE A 166 -4.26 4.21 -7.79
C PHE A 166 -5.23 5.33 -7.42
N VAL A 167 -6.38 4.96 -6.82
CA VAL A 167 -7.38 5.92 -6.33
C VAL A 167 -6.79 6.84 -5.28
N TRP A 168 -6.02 6.30 -4.33
CA TRP A 168 -5.39 7.10 -3.29
C TRP A 168 -4.37 8.09 -3.85
N TYR A 169 -3.38 7.65 -4.62
CA TYR A 169 -2.34 8.53 -5.16
C TYR A 169 -2.91 9.59 -6.10
N THR A 170 -3.92 9.22 -6.89
CA THR A 170 -4.66 10.17 -7.72
C THR A 170 -5.39 11.19 -6.85
N SER A 171 -6.11 10.75 -5.80
CA SER A 171 -6.80 11.66 -4.87
C SER A 171 -5.84 12.62 -4.18
N VAL A 172 -4.70 12.11 -3.68
CA VAL A 172 -3.63 12.92 -3.09
C VAL A 172 -3.13 13.96 -4.08
N THR A 173 -2.88 13.59 -5.33
CA THR A 173 -2.50 14.54 -6.38
C THR A 173 -3.56 15.62 -6.58
N LEU A 174 -4.82 15.22 -6.77
CA LEU A 174 -5.92 16.14 -7.08
C LEU A 174 -6.19 17.13 -5.94
N ILE A 175 -6.11 16.65 -4.70
CA ILE A 175 -6.39 17.44 -3.49
C ILE A 175 -5.19 18.32 -3.14
N LEU A 176 -3.97 17.78 -3.11
CA LEU A 176 -2.79 18.52 -2.65
C LEU A 176 -2.14 19.41 -3.72
N SER A 177 -2.51 19.26 -4.99
CA SER A 177 -2.22 20.30 -5.99
C SER A 177 -2.96 21.61 -5.72
N GLN A 178 -3.95 21.64 -4.82
CA GLN A 178 -4.60 22.86 -4.36
C GLN A 178 -3.91 23.41 -3.11
N GLN A 179 -3.32 24.61 -3.21
CA GLN A 179 -2.52 25.21 -2.13
C GLN A 179 -3.31 25.40 -0.81
N ASN A 180 -4.64 25.51 -0.89
CA ASN A 180 -5.50 25.76 0.27
C ASN A 180 -5.76 24.52 1.16
N ILE A 181 -5.51 23.30 0.67
CA ILE A 181 -5.92 22.06 1.39
C ILE A 181 -4.77 21.44 2.20
N LEU A 182 -3.52 21.71 1.81
CA LEU A 182 -2.31 21.21 2.48
C LEU A 182 -2.24 21.47 3.99
N PRO A 183 -2.54 22.69 4.49
CA PRO A 183 -2.48 22.96 5.92
C PRO A 183 -3.52 22.14 6.72
N SER A 184 -4.71 21.95 6.14
CA SER A 184 -5.80 21.18 6.75
C SER A 184 -5.49 19.68 6.77
N PHE A 185 -4.99 19.15 5.65
CA PHE A 185 -4.55 17.76 5.54
C PHE A 185 -3.44 17.45 6.56
N ASN A 186 -2.41 18.29 6.64
CA ASN A 186 -1.32 18.13 7.61
C ASN A 186 -1.81 18.20 9.07
N ARG A 187 -2.87 18.95 9.34
CA ARG A 187 -3.49 19.03 10.68
C ARG A 187 -4.24 17.75 11.06
N GLN A 188 -4.89 17.09 10.08
CA GLN A 188 -5.68 15.88 10.31
C GLN A 188 -4.89 14.58 10.13
N LYS A 189 -3.76 14.62 9.42
CA LYS A 189 -2.90 13.47 9.10
C LYS A 189 -2.62 12.58 10.31
N GLN A 190 -2.27 13.16 11.46
CA GLN A 190 -1.99 12.35 12.66
C GLN A 190 -3.20 11.57 13.17
N LYS A 191 -4.42 12.10 13.01
CA LYS A 191 -5.64 11.36 13.39
C LYS A 191 -5.88 10.20 12.42
N ILE A 192 -5.70 10.44 11.12
CA ILE A 192 -5.82 9.41 10.07
C ILE A 192 -4.80 8.30 10.32
N ASP A 193 -3.53 8.67 10.54
CA ASP A 193 -2.45 7.71 10.82
C ASP A 193 -2.78 6.86 12.06
N LYS A 194 -3.24 7.49 13.16
CA LYS A 194 -3.60 6.74 14.38
C LYS A 194 -4.77 5.79 14.18
N ILE A 195 -5.84 6.21 13.50
CA ILE A 195 -7.00 5.35 13.23
C ILE A 195 -6.60 4.17 12.36
N ALA A 196 -5.84 4.43 11.29
CA ALA A 196 -5.28 3.40 10.42
C ALA A 196 -4.41 2.41 11.21
N GLY A 197 -3.57 2.92 12.11
CA GLY A 197 -2.69 2.12 12.96
C GLY A 197 -3.45 1.19 13.88
N VAL A 198 -4.50 1.67 14.55
CA VAL A 198 -5.34 0.84 15.43
C VAL A 198 -6.01 -0.28 14.65
N ILE A 199 -6.63 0.06 13.51
CA ILE A 199 -7.36 -0.92 12.70
C ILE A 199 -6.38 -1.97 12.13
N LEU A 200 -5.25 -1.53 11.59
CA LEU A 200 -4.21 -2.42 11.07
C LEU A 200 -3.64 -3.32 12.17
N MET A 201 -3.44 -2.79 13.39
CA MET A 201 -2.96 -3.58 14.53
C MET A 201 -3.93 -4.70 14.89
N ILE A 202 -5.23 -4.38 14.99
CA ILE A 202 -6.28 -5.37 15.31
C ILE A 202 -6.31 -6.45 14.23
N ILE A 203 -6.25 -6.07 12.95
CA ILE A 203 -6.25 -7.01 11.84
C ILE A 203 -4.99 -7.88 11.89
N ALA A 204 -3.80 -7.30 12.04
CA ALA A 204 -2.55 -8.02 12.08
C ALA A 204 -2.52 -9.06 13.21
N ILE A 205 -2.93 -8.68 14.43
CA ILE A 205 -3.02 -9.60 15.57
C ILE A 205 -4.03 -10.71 15.29
N LYS A 206 -5.21 -10.40 14.74
CA LYS A 206 -6.18 -11.42 14.36
C LYS A 206 -5.60 -12.40 13.34
N LEU A 207 -4.90 -11.92 12.33
CA LEU A 207 -4.28 -12.77 11.31
C LEU A 207 -3.18 -13.66 11.91
N THR A 208 -2.44 -13.19 12.92
CA THR A 208 -1.47 -14.04 13.65
C THR A 208 -2.17 -15.15 14.44
N LEU A 209 -3.28 -14.82 15.11
CA LEU A 209 -4.00 -15.74 16.00
C LEU A 209 -4.87 -16.75 15.24
N VAL A 210 -5.27 -16.43 14.01
CA VAL A 210 -5.91 -17.38 13.07
C VAL A 210 -4.81 -18.26 12.46
N SER A 211 -4.23 -19.12 13.31
CA SER A 211 -3.48 -20.28 12.90
C SER A 211 -4.47 -21.43 12.67
N HIS A 212 -4.96 -21.62 11.45
CA HIS A 212 -5.57 -22.90 11.09
C HIS A 212 -4.46 -23.96 10.99
N PRO A 213 -4.58 -25.11 11.67
CA PRO A 213 -3.74 -26.28 11.43
C PRO A 213 -3.96 -26.86 10.03
#